data_AF-A0A0D1DTC2-F1
#
_entry.id   AF-A0A0D1DTC2-F1
#
_cell.length_a   1.000
_cell.length_b   1.000
_cell.length_c   1.000
_cell.angle_alpha   90.00
_cell.angle_beta   90.00
_cell.angle_gamma   90.00
#
_symmetry.space_group_name_H-M   'P 1'
#
loop_
_entity.id
_entity.type
_entity.pdbx_description
1 polymer ?
#
loop_
_entity_poly.entity_id
_entity_poly.type
_entity_poly.pdbx_seq_one_letter_code
_entity_poly.pdbx_strand_id
1 'polypeptide(L)'
;MSKISSNLSRRNKSLKQLLQSEREAAMRAAGAKFKERKRRDAQPAKSRLVGAALQAVERREERERLAKQAAKEQGGAEETDETKHVEIKGSQDAQQRTTVDESVEQTGTGTGTGTGTGTEIETTDGTPKRDIPTYSSVEAPPSLRPAKKYCDVTGLIAPYTDPKSGLRYHSVEVYEIIKQFGPGVDNAYLSLRGDGSQI
;
A
#
# COMPACT_ATOMS: atom_id res chain seq x y z
N MET A 1 -36.49 23.30 -1.98
CA MET A 1 -35.87 24.05 -3.10
C MET A 1 -36.07 23.26 -4.38
N SER A 2 -36.72 23.82 -5.40
CA SER A 2 -37.04 23.10 -6.63
C SER A 2 -35.79 22.85 -7.48
N LYS A 3 -35.51 21.59 -7.82
CA LYS A 3 -34.44 21.20 -8.75
C LYS A 3 -34.92 21.42 -10.18
N ILE A 4 -34.89 22.67 -10.64
CA ILE A 4 -35.18 23.03 -12.04
C ILE A 4 -34.25 22.23 -12.94
N SER A 5 -34.82 21.47 -13.89
CA SER A 5 -34.05 20.57 -14.74
C SER A 5 -33.04 21.33 -15.59
N SER A 6 -31.82 20.80 -15.69
CA SER A 6 -30.68 21.42 -16.40
C SER A 6 -31.02 21.77 -17.86
N ASN A 7 -31.91 20.99 -18.48
CA ASN A 7 -32.39 21.19 -19.86
C ASN A 7 -33.39 22.34 -20.04
N LEU A 8 -33.96 22.92 -18.98
CA LEU A 8 -34.79 24.13 -19.09
C LEU A 8 -33.93 25.41 -19.07
N SER A 9 -32.84 25.39 -18.30
CA SER A 9 -31.93 26.54 -18.10
C SER A 9 -31.04 26.86 -19.31
N ARG A 10 -30.92 25.96 -20.30
CA ARG A 10 -30.02 26.11 -21.47
C ARG A 10 -30.67 26.70 -22.72
N ARG A 11 -32.01 26.72 -22.84
CA ARG A 11 -32.70 26.90 -24.15
C ARG A 11 -32.60 28.30 -24.76
N ASN A 12 -32.56 29.34 -23.93
CA ASN A 12 -32.64 30.75 -24.38
C ASN A 12 -31.39 31.57 -24.00
N LYS A 13 -30.22 30.93 -23.88
CA LYS A 13 -28.96 31.60 -23.49
C LYS A 13 -28.00 31.69 -24.65
N SER A 14 -27.33 32.83 -24.78
CA SER A 14 -26.23 32.96 -25.75
C SER A 14 -25.04 32.10 -25.36
N LEU A 15 -24.20 31.71 -26.32
CA LEU A 15 -23.02 30.87 -26.08
C LEU A 15 -22.11 31.44 -24.98
N LYS A 16 -21.92 32.77 -24.97
CA LYS A 16 -21.18 33.50 -23.93
C LYS A 16 -21.79 33.31 -22.53
N GLN A 17 -23.11 33.42 -22.40
CA GLN A 17 -23.82 33.20 -21.13
C GLN A 17 -23.74 31.74 -20.68
N LEU A 18 -23.80 30.79 -21.62
CA LEU A 18 -23.68 29.36 -21.33
C LEU A 18 -22.29 29.04 -20.76
N LEU A 19 -21.22 29.41 -21.46
CA LEU A 19 -19.83 29.23 -20.98
C LEU A 19 -19.57 29.94 -19.65
N GLN A 20 -20.09 31.15 -19.46
CA GLN A 20 -19.95 31.86 -18.18
C GLN A 20 -20.68 31.14 -17.05
N SER A 21 -21.88 30.61 -17.30
CA SER A 21 -22.63 29.82 -16.32
C SER A 21 -22.00 28.47 -15.99
N GLU A 22 -21.36 27.82 -16.96
CA GLU A 22 -20.60 26.58 -16.73
C GLU A 22 -19.31 26.83 -15.95
N ARG A 23 -18.60 27.93 -16.24
CA ARG A 23 -17.44 28.36 -15.44
C ARG A 23 -17.85 28.68 -13.99
N GLU A 24 -18.95 29.40 -13.79
CA GLU A 24 -19.46 29.71 -12.44
C GLU A 24 -19.94 28.45 -11.71
N ALA A 25 -20.62 27.53 -12.40
CA ALA A 25 -21.03 26.24 -11.85
C ALA A 25 -19.83 25.37 -11.47
N ALA A 26 -18.77 25.34 -12.30
CA ALA A 26 -17.53 24.62 -12.01
C ALA A 26 -16.81 25.20 -10.79
N MET A 27 -16.71 26.53 -10.67
CA MET A 27 -16.13 27.19 -9.49
C MET A 27 -16.96 26.93 -8.22
N ARG A 28 -18.30 26.98 -8.31
CA ARG A 28 -19.20 26.64 -7.19
C ARG A 28 -19.08 25.17 -6.79
N ALA A 29 -18.96 24.25 -7.74
CA ALA A 29 -18.76 22.82 -7.49
C ALA A 29 -17.37 22.52 -6.88
N ALA A 30 -16.32 23.20 -7.33
CA ALA A 30 -14.98 23.11 -6.74
C ALA A 30 -14.97 23.64 -5.29
N GLY A 31 -15.59 24.80 -5.05
CA GLY A 31 -15.75 25.36 -3.70
C GLY A 31 -16.57 24.47 -2.76
N ALA A 32 -17.64 23.83 -3.27
CA ALA A 32 -18.41 22.85 -2.51
C ALA A 32 -17.55 21.64 -2.10
N LYS A 33 -16.80 21.04 -3.05
CA LYS A 33 -15.87 19.93 -2.78
C LYS A 33 -14.78 20.31 -1.77
N PHE A 34 -14.28 21.54 -1.80
CA PHE A 34 -13.31 22.03 -0.81
C PHE A 34 -13.93 22.16 0.59
N LYS A 35 -15.13 22.73 0.70
CA LYS A 35 -15.87 22.86 1.96
C LYS A 35 -16.26 21.50 2.55
N GLU A 36 -16.60 20.53 1.69
CA GLU A 36 -16.90 19.16 2.07
C GLU A 36 -15.67 18.42 2.61
N ARG A 37 -14.51 18.54 1.93
CA ARG A 37 -13.22 18.02 2.44
C ARG A 37 -12.88 18.64 3.80
N LYS A 38 -12.91 19.97 3.93
CA LYS A 38 -12.66 20.66 5.21
C LYS A 38 -13.62 20.21 6.32
N ARG A 39 -14.91 19.97 6.01
CA ARG A 39 -15.88 19.45 6.99
C ARG A 39 -15.58 18.01 7.39
N ARG A 40 -15.23 17.15 6.44
CA ARG A 40 -14.84 15.75 6.70
C ARG A 40 -13.59 15.71 7.58
N ASP A 41 -12.59 16.50 7.23
CA ASP A 41 -11.29 16.49 7.91
C ASP A 41 -11.40 17.11 9.33
N ALA A 42 -12.34 18.04 9.56
CA ALA A 42 -12.69 18.59 10.87
C ALA A 42 -13.57 17.67 11.76
N GLN A 43 -14.12 16.58 11.24
CA GLN A 43 -14.87 15.62 12.06
C GLN A 43 -13.92 14.69 12.83
N PRO A 44 -14.17 14.45 14.14
CA PRO A 44 -13.32 13.59 14.97
C PRO A 44 -13.29 12.17 14.42
N ALA A 45 -12.13 11.51 14.50
CA ALA A 45 -11.93 10.17 13.91
C ALA A 45 -12.97 9.14 14.34
N LYS A 46 -13.46 9.24 15.60
CA LYS A 46 -14.52 8.39 16.15
C LYS A 46 -15.81 8.42 15.32
N SER A 47 -16.23 9.57 14.79
CA SER A 47 -17.48 9.69 14.01
C SER A 47 -17.37 9.19 12.57
N ARG A 48 -16.23 8.64 12.16
CA ARG A 48 -16.02 8.02 10.84
C ARG A 48 -15.98 6.49 10.89
N LEU A 49 -15.91 5.92 12.09
CA LEU A 49 -15.94 4.47 12.31
C LEU A 49 -17.38 3.98 12.23
N VAL A 50 -17.59 2.73 11.81
CA VAL A 50 -18.90 2.08 11.73
C VAL A 50 -18.78 0.61 12.16
N GLY A 51 -19.83 0.06 12.78
CA GLY A 51 -19.91 -1.36 13.13
C GLY A 51 -18.84 -1.79 14.13
N ALA A 52 -18.17 -2.91 13.84
CA ALA A 52 -17.16 -3.52 14.72
C ALA A 52 -16.03 -2.57 15.14
N ALA A 53 -15.69 -1.57 14.30
CA ALA A 53 -14.64 -0.61 14.59
C ALA A 53 -15.05 0.43 15.66
N LEU A 54 -16.33 0.82 15.75
CA LEU A 54 -16.84 1.63 16.85
C LEU A 54 -16.80 0.83 18.16
N GLN A 55 -17.36 -0.38 18.14
CA GLN A 55 -17.43 -1.28 19.30
C GLN A 55 -16.04 -1.66 19.85
N ALA A 56 -15.00 -1.64 19.02
CA ALA A 56 -13.62 -1.85 19.46
C ALA A 56 -13.03 -0.63 20.18
N VAL A 57 -13.36 0.58 19.74
CA VAL A 57 -12.95 1.84 20.38
C VAL A 57 -13.70 2.06 21.69
N GLU A 58 -15.01 1.82 21.72
CA GLU A 58 -15.86 1.91 22.92
C GLU A 58 -15.34 0.97 24.03
N ARG A 59 -15.11 -0.31 23.72
CA ARG A 59 -14.52 -1.27 24.68
C ARG A 59 -13.12 -0.89 25.16
N ARG A 60 -12.34 -0.14 24.37
CA ARG A 60 -11.03 0.38 24.80
C ARG A 60 -11.20 1.54 25.77
N GLU A 61 -12.14 2.45 25.49
CA GLU A 61 -12.45 3.60 26.36
C GLU A 61 -13.08 3.17 27.69
N GLU A 62 -13.91 2.13 27.70
CA GLU A 62 -14.44 1.53 28.94
C GLU A 62 -13.33 0.93 29.80
N ARG A 63 -12.42 0.14 29.19
CA ARG A 63 -11.25 -0.40 29.90
C ARG A 63 -10.35 0.69 30.46
N GLU A 64 -10.11 1.76 29.72
CA GLU A 64 -9.30 2.89 30.17
C GLU A 64 -9.98 3.67 31.30
N ARG A 65 -11.31 3.85 31.25
CA ARG A 65 -12.07 4.46 32.35
C ARG A 65 -12.06 3.61 33.61
N LEU A 66 -12.28 2.31 33.50
CA LEU A 66 -12.24 1.38 34.63
C LEU A 66 -10.81 1.31 35.22
N ALA A 67 -9.78 1.26 34.39
CA ALA A 67 -8.39 1.33 34.85
C ALA A 67 -8.07 2.66 35.56
N LYS A 68 -8.62 3.79 35.07
CA LYS A 68 -8.45 5.10 35.71
C LYS A 68 -9.28 5.28 36.98
N GLN A 69 -10.43 4.60 37.10
CA GLN A 69 -11.20 4.52 38.34
C GLN A 69 -10.45 3.66 39.37
N ALA A 70 -10.00 2.46 39.01
CA ALA A 70 -9.18 1.61 39.85
C ALA A 70 -7.87 2.31 40.29
N ALA A 71 -7.20 3.05 39.40
CA ALA A 71 -6.03 3.86 39.75
C ALA A 71 -6.36 5.04 40.68
N LYS A 72 -7.58 5.59 40.61
CA LYS A 72 -8.04 6.65 41.52
C LYS A 72 -8.48 6.09 42.89
N GLU A 73 -9.00 4.86 42.91
CA GLU A 73 -9.33 4.12 44.13
C GLU A 73 -8.05 3.66 44.84
N GLN A 74 -7.03 3.25 44.10
CA GLN A 74 -5.69 2.94 44.63
C GLN A 74 -4.90 4.21 45.03
N GLY A 75 -5.13 5.34 44.36
CA GLY A 75 -4.65 6.67 44.78
C GLY A 75 -5.51 7.34 45.86
N GLY A 76 -6.41 6.58 46.50
CA GLY A 76 -7.33 7.04 47.55
C GLY A 76 -6.84 6.75 48.97
N ALA A 77 -5.53 6.66 49.19
CA ALA A 77 -4.93 6.51 50.52
C ALA A 77 -3.58 7.25 50.62
N GLU A 78 -3.53 8.17 51.58
CA GLU A 78 -2.36 8.87 52.16
C GLU A 78 -1.54 9.85 51.29
N GLU A 79 -1.57 11.12 51.72
CA GLU A 79 -0.54 12.15 51.49
C GLU A 79 0.06 12.53 52.86
N THR A 80 1.31 12.11 53.09
CA THR A 80 2.37 12.57 54.04
C THR A 80 3.35 11.38 54.16
N ASP A 81 4.68 11.48 54.11
CA ASP A 81 5.58 12.59 54.42
C ASP A 81 6.88 12.51 53.56
N GLU A 82 7.75 13.50 53.67
CA GLU A 82 9.08 13.60 53.03
C GLU A 82 10.07 12.50 53.53
N THR A 83 11.26 12.22 53.00
CA THR A 83 12.15 12.72 51.92
C THR A 83 13.04 11.55 51.46
N LYS A 84 13.56 11.56 50.22
CA LYS A 84 15.01 11.36 49.94
C LYS A 84 15.38 11.57 48.46
N HIS A 85 16.10 12.67 48.24
CA HIS A 85 16.76 12.99 46.98
C HIS A 85 18.10 12.24 46.89
N VAL A 86 18.26 11.33 45.92
CA VAL A 86 19.59 10.78 45.55
C VAL A 86 19.72 10.84 44.04
N GLU A 87 20.63 11.68 43.59
CA GLU A 87 20.94 11.91 42.18
C GLU A 87 21.67 10.70 41.59
N ILE A 88 21.07 10.03 40.60
CA ILE A 88 21.82 9.15 39.71
C ILE A 88 22.29 10.02 38.54
N LYS A 89 23.56 10.43 38.60
CA LYS A 89 24.23 11.20 37.55
C LYS A 89 24.12 10.49 36.21
N GLY A 90 23.66 11.22 35.20
CA GLY A 90 23.84 10.80 33.81
C GLY A 90 25.28 11.04 33.36
N SER A 91 26.03 9.95 33.15
CA SER A 91 27.06 9.90 32.11
C SER A 91 26.29 9.77 30.77
N GLN A 92 26.31 10.74 29.85
CA GLN A 92 27.49 11.30 29.18
C GLN A 92 28.47 10.22 28.75
N ASP A 93 28.20 9.62 27.58
CA ASP A 93 29.21 9.13 26.64
C ASP A 93 28.67 9.32 25.21
N ALA A 94 28.81 10.55 24.74
CA ALA A 94 28.67 10.91 23.33
C ALA A 94 29.89 11.77 22.98
N GLN A 95 30.52 11.48 21.83
CA GLN A 95 31.91 11.80 21.44
C GLN A 95 32.89 10.65 21.77
N GLN A 96 33.79 10.20 20.89
CA GLN A 96 34.06 10.59 19.50
C GLN A 96 35.10 9.62 18.90
N ARG A 97 35.00 9.28 17.60
CA ARG A 97 36.14 9.24 16.66
C ARG A 97 35.71 9.07 15.21
N THR A 98 36.39 9.84 14.37
CA THR A 98 36.23 10.03 12.92
C THR A 98 37.32 9.27 12.16
N THR A 99 37.10 8.97 10.86
CA THR A 99 38.07 8.95 9.72
C THR A 99 39.44 8.25 9.91
N VAL A 100 39.94 7.37 9.05
CA VAL A 100 40.10 7.36 7.56
C VAL A 100 40.14 5.88 7.02
N ASP A 101 40.41 5.46 5.77
CA ASP A 101 40.79 6.01 4.43
C ASP A 101 39.97 5.21 3.36
N GLU A 102 39.58 5.70 2.18
CA GLU A 102 40.28 6.07 0.91
C GLU A 102 40.75 4.91 -0.02
N SER A 103 40.23 4.91 -1.27
CA SER A 103 40.65 4.16 -2.48
C SER A 103 40.47 2.62 -2.45
N VAL A 104 40.01 1.92 -3.49
CA VAL A 104 40.42 1.89 -4.91
C VAL A 104 39.26 1.35 -5.80
N GLU A 105 39.10 1.86 -7.02
CA GLU A 105 38.26 1.22 -8.05
C GLU A 105 38.96 0.01 -8.68
N GLN A 106 38.23 -1.08 -8.97
CA GLN A 106 38.37 -1.69 -10.30
C GLN A 106 37.21 -2.58 -10.76
N THR A 107 36.95 -2.47 -12.06
CA THR A 107 36.08 -3.31 -12.89
C THR A 107 36.53 -4.78 -12.92
N GLY A 108 35.59 -5.72 -13.02
CA GLY A 108 35.93 -7.13 -13.24
C GLY A 108 34.75 -8.04 -13.57
N THR A 109 34.34 -8.10 -14.84
CA THR A 109 33.57 -9.24 -15.36
C THR A 109 34.41 -10.51 -15.29
N GLY A 110 33.90 -11.57 -14.66
CA GLY A 110 34.64 -12.83 -14.49
C GLY A 110 33.74 -14.04 -14.32
N THR A 111 33.33 -14.64 -15.44
CA THR A 111 32.82 -16.02 -15.47
C THR A 111 33.96 -16.96 -15.11
N GLY A 112 33.81 -17.78 -14.07
CA GLY A 112 34.91 -18.61 -13.55
C GLY A 112 34.45 -19.90 -12.89
N THR A 113 34.27 -20.96 -13.69
CA THR A 113 34.19 -22.34 -13.19
C THR A 113 35.58 -22.76 -12.68
N GLY A 114 35.71 -23.17 -11.41
CA GLY A 114 37.02 -23.53 -10.85
C GLY A 114 36.95 -24.31 -9.54
N THR A 115 37.25 -25.61 -9.61
CA THR A 115 37.41 -26.54 -8.49
C THR A 115 38.71 -26.25 -7.71
N GLY A 116 38.70 -26.28 -6.37
CA GLY A 116 39.94 -26.07 -5.60
C GLY A 116 39.82 -26.10 -4.06
N THR A 117 39.67 -27.30 -3.51
CA THR A 117 40.21 -27.77 -2.20
C THR A 117 40.62 -26.76 -1.10
N GLY A 118 39.95 -26.89 0.07
CA GLY A 118 40.66 -27.18 1.33
C GLY A 118 41.06 -26.03 2.25
N THR A 119 40.22 -25.77 3.26
CA THR A 119 40.71 -25.54 4.64
C THR A 119 39.77 -26.25 5.61
N GLU A 120 40.24 -27.33 6.22
CA GLU A 120 39.53 -28.02 7.29
C GLU A 120 39.62 -27.21 8.58
N ILE A 121 38.47 -26.96 9.22
CA ILE A 121 38.41 -26.64 10.65
C ILE A 121 37.36 -27.57 11.24
N GLU A 122 37.80 -28.76 11.63
CA GLU A 122 37.05 -29.57 12.59
C GLU A 122 37.37 -29.07 14.00
N THR A 123 36.39 -28.43 14.63
CA THR A 123 36.25 -28.44 16.09
C THR A 123 34.82 -28.78 16.43
N THR A 124 34.68 -29.80 17.27
CA THR A 124 33.41 -30.35 17.72
C THR A 124 32.70 -29.40 18.66
N ASP A 125 31.46 -29.03 18.36
CA ASP A 125 30.44 -28.77 19.37
C ASP A 125 29.04 -28.90 18.76
N GLY A 126 28.17 -29.66 19.43
CA GLY A 126 26.83 -30.06 18.96
C GLY A 126 25.77 -28.95 19.00
N THR A 127 26.13 -27.73 18.59
CA THR A 127 25.21 -26.60 18.50
C THR A 127 24.65 -26.53 17.07
N PRO A 128 23.33 -26.52 16.86
CA PRO A 128 22.78 -26.38 15.51
C PRO A 128 23.23 -25.04 14.92
N LYS A 129 23.95 -25.09 13.78
CA LYS A 129 24.26 -23.89 13.00
C LYS A 129 22.94 -23.20 12.70
N ARG A 130 22.77 -21.98 13.19
CA ARG A 130 21.57 -21.20 12.90
C ARG A 130 21.61 -20.84 11.42
N ASP A 131 20.58 -21.24 10.68
CA ASP A 131 20.38 -20.80 9.30
C ASP A 131 20.07 -19.29 9.31
N ILE A 132 21.14 -18.50 9.21
CA ILE A 132 21.05 -17.05 9.10
C ILE A 132 20.65 -16.76 7.65
N PRO A 133 19.44 -16.21 7.39
CA PRO A 133 19.02 -15.94 6.02
C PRO A 133 19.89 -14.84 5.41
N THR A 134 20.59 -15.18 4.33
CA THR A 134 21.30 -14.21 3.48
C THR A 134 20.27 -13.35 2.75
N TYR A 135 20.61 -12.11 2.39
CA TYR A 135 19.72 -11.25 1.58
C TYR A 135 19.16 -11.93 0.32
N SER A 136 19.91 -12.86 -0.28
CA SER A 136 19.51 -13.65 -1.45
C SER A 136 18.49 -14.76 -1.18
N SER A 137 18.28 -15.17 0.08
CA SER A 137 17.31 -16.21 0.45
C SER A 137 15.98 -15.66 0.97
N VAL A 138 15.80 -14.33 0.98
CA VAL A 138 14.56 -13.67 1.40
C VAL A 138 13.74 -13.33 0.17
N GLU A 139 12.72 -14.15 -0.13
CA GLU A 139 11.77 -13.87 -1.21
C GLU A 139 10.80 -12.75 -0.82
N ALA A 140 10.39 -11.94 -1.81
CA ALA A 140 9.43 -10.87 -1.60
C ALA A 140 8.01 -11.44 -1.37
N PRO A 141 7.23 -10.90 -0.41
CA PRO A 141 5.86 -11.34 -0.18
C PRO A 141 4.95 -11.02 -1.38
N PRO A 142 3.91 -11.84 -1.65
CA PRO A 142 3.02 -11.65 -2.79
C PRO A 142 2.18 -10.36 -2.67
N SER A 143 1.81 -9.78 -3.81
CA SER A 143 0.98 -8.58 -3.87
C SER A 143 -0.45 -8.85 -3.38
N LEU A 144 -0.88 -8.14 -2.34
CA LEU A 144 -2.28 -8.10 -1.87
C LEU A 144 -3.20 -7.22 -2.73
N ARG A 145 -2.65 -6.45 -3.69
CA ARG A 145 -3.43 -5.55 -4.55
C ARG A 145 -3.91 -6.32 -5.79
N PRO A 146 -5.22 -6.26 -6.13
CA PRO A 146 -5.73 -6.93 -7.32
C PRO A 146 -5.09 -6.35 -8.58
N ALA A 147 -4.55 -7.22 -9.43
CA ALA A 147 -3.95 -6.83 -10.69
C ALA A 147 -4.98 -6.26 -11.68
N LYS A 148 -4.59 -5.24 -12.44
CA LYS A 148 -5.40 -4.75 -13.56
C LYS A 148 -5.33 -5.75 -14.71
N LYS A 149 -6.47 -5.98 -15.37
CA LYS A 149 -6.56 -6.82 -16.57
C LYS A 149 -6.31 -5.97 -17.80
N TYR A 150 -5.36 -6.39 -18.63
CA TYR A 150 -5.07 -5.83 -19.93
C TYR A 150 -5.35 -6.87 -21.02
N CYS A 151 -5.52 -6.40 -22.25
CA CYS A 151 -5.75 -7.21 -23.43
C CYS A 151 -4.43 -7.82 -23.89
N ASP A 152 -4.42 -9.13 -24.13
CA ASP A 152 -3.18 -9.85 -24.46
C ASP A 152 -2.65 -9.49 -25.87
N VAL A 153 -3.52 -8.98 -26.75
CA VAL A 153 -3.18 -8.58 -28.13
C VAL A 153 -2.78 -7.09 -28.23
N THR A 154 -3.46 -6.20 -27.50
CA THR A 154 -3.32 -4.73 -27.68
C THR A 154 -2.75 -3.97 -26.48
N GLY A 155 -2.64 -4.61 -25.31
CA GLY A 155 -2.21 -3.95 -24.06
C GLY A 155 -3.21 -2.95 -23.45
N LEU A 156 -4.32 -2.65 -24.12
CA LEU A 156 -5.40 -1.81 -23.58
C LEU A 156 -6.11 -2.51 -22.39
N ILE A 157 -6.78 -1.76 -21.51
CA ILE A 157 -7.50 -2.33 -20.36
C ILE A 157 -8.60 -3.28 -20.86
N ALA A 158 -8.58 -4.55 -20.46
CA ALA A 158 -9.56 -5.55 -20.91
C ALA A 158 -10.68 -5.74 -19.88
N PRO A 159 -11.93 -5.31 -20.16
CA PRO A 159 -13.09 -5.63 -19.32
C PRO A 159 -13.60 -7.06 -19.55
N TYR A 160 -13.28 -7.70 -20.68
CA TYR A 160 -13.82 -9.00 -21.08
C TYR A 160 -12.75 -10.08 -21.24
N THR A 161 -13.20 -11.33 -21.26
CA THR A 161 -12.36 -12.53 -21.45
C THR A 161 -13.15 -13.54 -22.27
N ASP A 162 -12.51 -14.18 -23.25
CA ASP A 162 -13.12 -15.19 -24.11
C ASP A 162 -13.22 -16.54 -23.37
N PRO A 163 -14.41 -17.18 -23.29
CA PRO A 163 -14.56 -18.50 -22.68
C PRO A 163 -13.89 -19.64 -23.46
N LYS A 164 -13.54 -19.46 -24.76
CA LYS A 164 -12.88 -20.51 -25.54
C LYS A 164 -11.36 -20.51 -25.39
N SER A 165 -10.72 -19.36 -25.57
CA SER A 165 -9.25 -19.21 -25.54
C SER A 165 -8.69 -18.74 -24.19
N GLY A 166 -9.52 -18.22 -23.27
CA GLY A 166 -9.04 -17.58 -22.04
C GLY A 166 -8.30 -16.24 -22.25
N LEU A 167 -8.30 -15.73 -23.49
CA LEU A 167 -7.70 -14.44 -23.84
C LEU A 167 -8.59 -13.27 -23.41
N ARG A 168 -7.94 -12.17 -23.03
CA ARG A 168 -8.54 -10.93 -22.55
C ARG A 168 -8.60 -9.93 -23.70
N TYR A 169 -9.76 -9.30 -23.90
CA TYR A 169 -10.00 -8.37 -25.00
C TYR A 169 -10.67 -7.06 -24.57
N HIS A 170 -10.48 -6.00 -25.37
CA HIS A 170 -11.01 -4.66 -25.12
C HIS A 170 -12.30 -4.36 -25.90
N SER A 171 -12.25 -4.53 -27.22
CA SER A 171 -13.35 -4.23 -28.16
C SER A 171 -13.79 -5.47 -28.94
N VAL A 172 -14.92 -5.36 -29.64
CA VAL A 172 -15.48 -6.43 -30.51
C VAL A 172 -14.52 -6.76 -31.65
N GLU A 173 -13.87 -5.75 -32.24
CA GLU A 173 -12.87 -5.92 -33.32
C GLU A 173 -11.73 -6.86 -32.92
N VAL A 174 -11.22 -6.73 -31.68
CA VAL A 174 -10.17 -7.62 -31.15
C VAL A 174 -10.71 -9.05 -30.94
N TYR A 175 -11.97 -9.19 -30.55
CA TYR A 175 -12.60 -10.51 -30.41
C TYR A 175 -12.83 -11.20 -31.77
N GLU A 176 -13.14 -10.46 -32.82
CA GLU A 176 -13.23 -11.00 -34.19
C GLU A 176 -11.88 -11.53 -34.69
N ILE A 177 -10.79 -10.81 -34.39
CA ILE A 177 -9.41 -11.26 -34.67
C ILE A 177 -9.07 -12.54 -33.89
N ILE A 178 -9.34 -12.56 -32.57
CA ILE A 178 -9.11 -13.75 -31.72
C ILE A 178 -9.88 -14.97 -32.24
N LYS A 179 -11.14 -14.78 -32.69
CA LYS A 179 -11.95 -15.87 -33.25
C LYS A 179 -11.37 -16.46 -34.55
N GLN A 180 -10.53 -15.71 -35.25
CA GLN A 180 -9.85 -16.11 -36.49
C GLN A 180 -8.45 -16.72 -36.25
N PHE A 181 -7.99 -16.78 -35.00
CA PHE A 181 -6.69 -17.36 -34.67
C PHE A 181 -6.62 -18.86 -35.02
N GLY A 182 -5.47 -19.26 -35.56
CA GLY A 182 -5.13 -20.64 -35.83
C GLY A 182 -4.84 -21.42 -34.54
N PRO A 183 -4.93 -22.76 -34.57
CA PRO A 183 -4.65 -23.59 -33.40
C PRO A 183 -3.23 -23.32 -32.85
N GLY A 184 -3.13 -23.10 -31.54
CA GLY A 184 -1.86 -22.85 -30.83
C GLY A 184 -1.43 -21.38 -30.73
N VAL A 185 -2.01 -20.46 -31.50
CA VAL A 185 -1.73 -19.02 -31.37
C VAL A 185 -2.17 -18.50 -29.99
N ASP A 186 -3.36 -18.92 -29.54
CA ASP A 186 -3.91 -18.62 -28.22
C ASP A 186 -2.91 -18.96 -27.09
N ASN A 187 -2.28 -20.13 -27.19
CA ASN A 187 -1.33 -20.64 -26.21
C ASN A 187 -0.04 -19.82 -26.17
N ALA A 188 0.42 -19.28 -27.30
CA ALA A 188 1.57 -18.38 -27.35
C ALA A 188 1.28 -17.09 -26.57
N TYR A 189 0.09 -16.49 -26.75
CA TYR A 189 -0.34 -15.31 -26.00
C TYR A 189 -0.55 -15.61 -24.50
N LEU A 190 -1.14 -16.75 -24.13
CA LEU A 190 -1.26 -17.17 -22.74
C LEU A 190 0.11 -17.43 -22.07
N SER A 191 1.07 -18.00 -22.81
CA SER A 191 2.42 -18.26 -22.31
C SER A 191 3.16 -16.97 -21.98
N LEU A 192 3.01 -15.93 -22.82
CA LEU A 192 3.55 -14.58 -22.54
C LEU A 192 2.96 -13.96 -21.26
N ARG A 193 1.73 -14.33 -20.88
CA ARG A 193 1.08 -13.90 -19.64
C ARG A 193 1.51 -14.71 -18.41
N GLY A 194 2.13 -15.87 -18.61
CA GLY A 194 2.41 -16.86 -17.56
C GLY A 194 1.26 -17.85 -17.29
N ASP A 195 0.16 -17.78 -18.06
CA ASP A 195 -1.01 -18.64 -17.92
C ASP A 195 -0.95 -19.90 -18.84
N GLY A 196 0.11 -20.05 -19.64
CA GLY A 196 0.28 -21.11 -20.67
C GLY A 196 0.44 -22.55 -20.15
N SER A 197 0.04 -22.83 -18.90
CA SER A 197 0.17 -24.11 -18.21
C SER A 197 -1.11 -24.96 -18.20
N GLN A 198 -2.22 -24.48 -18.79
CA GLN A 198 -3.55 -25.08 -18.64
C GLN A 198 -3.97 -26.04 -19.77
N ILE A 199 -3.01 -26.76 -20.38
CA ILE A 199 -3.24 -27.79 -21.41
C ILE A 199 -2.34 -28.99 -21.14
#